data_AF-A0A4S8F3G4-F1
#
_entry.id   AF-A0A4S8F3G4-F1
#
_cell.length_a   1.000
_cell.length_b   1.000
_cell.length_c   1.000
_cell.angle_alpha   90.00
_cell.angle_beta   90.00
_cell.angle_gamma   90.00
#
_symmetry.space_group_name_H-M   'P 1'
#
loop_
_entity.id
_entity.type
_entity.pdbx_description
1 polymer ?
#
loop_
_entity_poly.entity_id
_entity_poly.type
_entity_poly.pdbx_seq_one_letter_code
_entity_poly.pdbx_strand_id
1 'polypeptide(L)'
;MMSDVVVTAMGYLGKPYAYGESSLDGGFDCSGFVLSLYQRSVGHHLPRTAAQQANATKKIARNDLQPGDLVFFNTLRRQFSHVGIYIGDGRFIHSPRAGASIRIESMEKSYWQKRFNGARRVEPANSTFMASST
;
A
#
# COMPACT_ATOMS: atom_id res chain seq x y z
N MET A 1 -2.72 15.20 10.47
CA MET A 1 -3.18 14.01 11.24
C MET A 1 -2.61 12.78 10.58
N MET A 2 -2.11 11.82 11.35
CA MET A 2 -1.55 10.57 10.82
C MET A 2 -2.70 9.68 10.36
N SER A 3 -2.59 8.99 9.23
CA SER A 3 -3.67 8.09 8.79
C SER A 3 -3.70 6.83 9.65
N ASP A 4 -4.90 6.31 9.94
CA ASP A 4 -5.09 5.09 10.75
C ASP A 4 -4.40 3.87 10.14
N VAL A 5 -4.33 3.85 8.81
CA VAL A 5 -3.57 2.85 8.04
C VAL A 5 -2.07 2.91 8.39
N VAL A 6 -1.49 4.10 8.47
CA VAL A 6 -0.07 4.27 8.83
C VAL A 6 0.17 3.86 10.29
N VAL A 7 -0.69 4.27 11.21
CA VAL A 7 -0.60 3.87 12.63
C VAL A 7 -0.62 2.35 12.75
N THR A 8 -1.57 1.70 12.09
CA THR A 8 -1.68 0.24 12.09
C THR A 8 -0.44 -0.41 11.47
N ALA A 9 0.05 0.11 10.34
CA ALA A 9 1.22 -0.41 9.65
C ALA A 9 2.48 -0.40 10.54
N MET A 10 2.69 0.67 11.31
CA MET A 10 3.85 0.79 12.20
C MET A 10 3.88 -0.30 13.27
N GLY A 11 2.72 -0.79 13.74
CA GLY A 11 2.62 -1.90 14.68
C GLY A 11 3.10 -3.26 14.13
N TYR A 12 3.40 -3.34 12.84
CA TYR A 12 3.94 -4.53 12.18
C TYR A 12 5.44 -4.45 11.88
N LEU A 13 6.10 -3.32 12.19
CA LEU A 13 7.51 -3.13 11.91
C LEU A 13 8.37 -4.25 12.53
N GLY A 14 9.28 -4.82 11.75
CA GLY A 14 10.19 -5.89 12.18
C GLY A 14 9.56 -7.28 12.26
N LYS A 15 8.22 -7.39 12.23
CA LYS A 15 7.55 -8.69 12.23
C LYS A 15 7.80 -9.40 10.89
N PRO A 16 8.10 -10.71 10.90
CA PRO A 16 8.01 -11.52 9.70
C PRO A 16 6.61 -11.37 9.12
N TYR A 17 6.50 -11.25 7.80
CA TYR A 17 5.19 -11.34 7.19
C TYR A 17 4.66 -12.78 7.33
N ALA A 18 3.76 -12.99 8.28
CA ALA A 18 3.06 -14.24 8.52
C ALA A 18 1.65 -13.91 9.04
N TYR A 19 0.66 -13.89 8.15
CA TYR A 19 -0.72 -14.04 8.58
C TYR A 19 -1.54 -14.78 7.52
N GLY A 20 -2.36 -15.72 8.00
CA GLY A 20 -2.91 -16.87 7.29
C GLY A 20 -3.79 -16.59 6.07
N GLU A 21 -3.90 -17.63 5.23
CA GLU A 21 -5.00 -17.85 4.28
C GLU A 21 -5.14 -16.89 3.08
N SER A 22 -4.04 -16.66 2.36
CA SER A 22 -4.10 -16.59 0.88
C SER A 22 -2.75 -16.91 0.27
N SER A 23 -2.23 -18.09 0.63
CA SER A 23 -1.23 -18.82 -0.16
C SER A 23 -1.97 -19.54 -1.28
N LEU A 24 -2.28 -18.82 -2.34
CA LEU A 24 -2.51 -19.43 -3.65
C LEU A 24 -1.57 -18.66 -4.58
N ASP A 25 -0.61 -19.37 -5.15
CA ASP A 25 0.46 -18.86 -6.00
C ASP A 25 0.01 -17.71 -6.90
N GLY A 26 0.47 -16.47 -6.60
CA GLY A 26 0.20 -15.31 -7.47
C GLY A 26 0.06 -13.95 -6.77
N GLY A 27 1.18 -13.33 -6.35
CA GLY A 27 1.24 -11.88 -6.05
C GLY A 27 1.90 -11.54 -4.71
N PHE A 28 3.18 -11.86 -4.60
CA PHE A 28 3.94 -12.16 -3.39
C PHE A 28 4.10 -10.97 -2.40
N ASP A 29 3.58 -11.21 -1.19
CA ASP A 29 3.56 -10.53 0.13
C ASP A 29 3.33 -9.01 0.28
N CYS A 30 3.70 -8.17 -0.69
CA CYS A 30 3.55 -6.71 -0.56
C CYS A 30 2.09 -6.23 -0.65
N SER A 31 1.34 -6.69 -1.65
CA SER A 31 -0.05 -6.27 -1.86
C SER A 31 -1.03 -6.91 -0.88
N GLY A 32 -0.71 -8.11 -0.38
CA GLY A 32 -1.45 -8.76 0.70
C GLY A 32 -1.33 -7.99 2.02
N PHE A 33 -0.12 -7.50 2.34
CA PHE A 33 0.08 -6.61 3.48
C PHE A 33 -0.76 -5.33 3.37
N VAL A 34 -0.71 -4.64 2.23
CA VAL A 34 -1.50 -3.42 1.99
C VAL A 34 -3.00 -3.70 2.10
N LEU A 35 -3.50 -4.75 1.47
CA LEU A 35 -4.90 -5.17 1.54
C LEU A 35 -5.32 -5.35 3.01
N SER A 36 -4.56 -6.13 3.78
CA SER A 36 -4.91 -6.43 5.17
C SER A 36 -4.94 -5.17 6.03
N LEU A 37 -4.01 -4.24 5.83
CA LEU A 37 -3.99 -2.98 6.57
C LEU A 37 -5.20 -2.09 6.24
N TYR A 38 -5.54 -1.93 4.96
CA TYR A 38 -6.71 -1.15 4.58
C TYR A 38 -8.03 -1.76 5.06
N GLN A 39 -8.14 -3.08 4.99
CA GLN A 39 -9.31 -3.80 5.49
C GLN A 39 -9.45 -3.62 7.01
N ARG A 40 -8.36 -3.78 7.77
CA ARG A 40 -8.37 -3.68 9.24
C ARG A 40 -8.53 -2.25 9.75
N SER A 41 -7.96 -1.27 9.06
CA SER A 41 -7.91 0.11 9.56
C SER A 41 -9.15 0.92 9.16
N VAL A 42 -9.68 0.71 7.95
CA VAL A 42 -10.75 1.55 7.39
C VAL A 42 -11.85 0.76 6.68
N GLY A 43 -11.87 -0.57 6.81
CA GLY A 43 -12.91 -1.44 6.23
C GLY A 43 -12.91 -1.52 4.70
N HIS A 44 -11.90 -0.96 4.02
CA HIS A 44 -11.85 -0.91 2.56
C HIS A 44 -11.19 -2.15 1.97
N HIS A 45 -11.87 -2.80 1.02
CA HIS A 45 -11.42 -4.06 0.43
C HIS A 45 -10.69 -3.80 -0.89
N LEU A 46 -9.37 -3.75 -0.83
CA LEU A 46 -8.53 -3.62 -2.01
C LEU A 46 -8.40 -4.96 -2.77
N PRO A 47 -8.22 -4.92 -4.11
CA PRO A 47 -7.90 -6.13 -4.87
C PRO A 47 -6.60 -6.81 -4.41
N ARG A 48 -6.46 -8.11 -4.70
CA ARG A 48 -5.36 -8.94 -4.18
C ARG A 48 -3.98 -8.59 -4.72
N THR A 49 -3.88 -8.17 -5.99
CA THR A 49 -2.60 -7.92 -6.66
C THR A 49 -2.26 -6.43 -6.72
N ALA A 50 -0.97 -6.08 -6.63
CA ALA A 50 -0.52 -4.68 -6.71
C ALA A 50 -0.98 -3.97 -8.00
N ALA A 51 -1.00 -4.66 -9.15
CA ALA A 51 -1.50 -4.08 -10.40
C ALA A 51 -3.00 -3.78 -10.35
N GLN A 52 -3.81 -4.68 -9.79
CA GLN A 52 -5.24 -4.42 -9.61
C GLN A 52 -5.49 -3.30 -8.59
N GLN A 53 -4.71 -3.23 -7.50
CA GLN A 53 -4.77 -2.11 -6.57
C GLN A 53 -4.46 -0.78 -7.26
N ALA A 54 -3.44 -0.75 -8.12
CA ALA A 54 -3.11 0.44 -8.89
C ALA A 54 -4.21 0.87 -9.87
N ASN A 55 -4.99 -0.07 -10.39
CA ASN A 55 -6.11 0.20 -11.30
C ASN A 55 -7.40 0.60 -10.56
N ALA A 56 -7.60 0.09 -9.34
CA ALA A 56 -8.78 0.35 -8.52
C ALA A 56 -8.69 1.64 -7.69
N THR A 57 -7.58 2.38 -7.77
CA THR A 57 -7.29 3.56 -6.95
C THR A 57 -6.96 4.77 -7.80
N LYS A 58 -7.14 5.97 -7.25
CA LYS A 58 -6.96 7.22 -7.99
C LYS A 58 -5.47 7.50 -8.22
N LYS A 59 -5.09 7.81 -9.46
CA LYS A 59 -3.75 8.29 -9.81
C LYS A 59 -3.49 9.68 -9.20
N ILE A 60 -2.36 9.83 -8.53
CA ILE A 60 -1.88 11.10 -7.98
C ILE A 60 -0.43 11.37 -8.43
N ALA A 61 0.00 12.63 -8.41
CA ALA A 61 1.39 12.96 -8.66
C ALA A 61 2.25 12.62 -7.44
N ARG A 62 3.55 12.38 -7.65
CA ARG A 62 4.50 12.11 -6.55
C ARG A 62 4.54 13.25 -5.53
N ASN A 63 4.40 14.49 -6.00
CA ASN A 63 4.45 15.68 -5.13
C ASN A 63 3.17 15.85 -4.30
N ASP A 64 2.10 15.11 -4.62
CA ASP A 64 0.82 15.16 -3.89
C ASP A 64 0.69 14.06 -2.83
N LEU A 65 1.76 13.28 -2.63
CA LEU A 65 1.79 12.16 -1.69
C LEU A 65 1.49 12.61 -0.26
N GLN A 66 0.55 11.92 0.36
CA GLN A 66 0.14 12.09 1.75
C GLN A 66 0.25 10.76 2.50
N PRO A 67 0.57 10.77 3.82
CA PRO A 67 0.64 9.54 4.60
C PRO A 67 -0.62 8.68 4.47
N GLY A 68 -0.44 7.42 4.09
CA GLY A 68 -1.52 6.50 3.72
C GLY A 68 -1.58 6.21 2.24
N ASP A 69 -1.11 7.09 1.35
CA ASP A 69 -1.11 6.81 -0.09
C ASP A 69 -0.28 5.58 -0.46
N LEU A 70 -0.65 4.94 -1.57
CA LEU A 70 0.07 3.78 -2.10
C LEU A 70 1.17 4.23 -3.06
N VAL A 71 2.37 3.68 -2.88
CA VAL A 71 3.51 3.88 -3.78
C VAL A 71 3.87 2.57 -4.46
N PHE A 72 4.08 2.64 -5.78
CA PHE A 72 4.30 1.46 -6.62
C PHE A 72 5.67 1.47 -7.30
N PHE A 73 6.23 0.27 -7.45
CA PHE A 73 7.55 0.07 -8.01
C PHE A 73 7.63 -1.11 -9.00
N ASN A 74 8.58 -1.03 -9.93
CA ASN A 74 8.98 -2.09 -10.86
C ASN A 74 10.20 -2.87 -10.31
N THR A 75 9.96 -3.85 -9.43
CA THR A 75 10.97 -4.76 -8.88
C THR A 75 11.08 -6.07 -9.68
N LEU A 76 10.03 -6.45 -10.41
CA LEU A 76 9.95 -7.72 -11.17
C LEU A 76 9.90 -7.53 -12.70
N ARG A 77 10.46 -6.43 -13.22
CA ARG A 77 10.45 -6.08 -14.66
C ARG A 77 9.06 -5.98 -15.29
N ARG A 78 8.04 -5.66 -14.49
CA ARG A 78 6.66 -5.37 -14.93
C ARG A 78 6.07 -4.22 -14.13
N GLN A 79 5.12 -3.50 -14.73
CA GLN A 79 4.48 -2.36 -14.07
C GLN A 79 3.75 -2.80 -12.80
N PHE A 80 3.79 -1.96 -11.76
CA PHE A 80 3.11 -2.19 -10.48
C PHE A 80 3.41 -3.56 -9.86
N SER A 81 4.66 -4.03 -9.96
CA SER A 81 5.08 -5.32 -9.39
C SER A 81 5.26 -5.32 -7.88
N HIS A 82 5.42 -4.14 -7.27
CA HIS A 82 5.60 -3.95 -5.83
C HIS A 82 4.75 -2.76 -5.36
N VAL A 83 4.22 -2.85 -4.14
CA VAL A 83 3.45 -1.78 -3.50
C VAL A 83 3.91 -1.59 -2.05
N GLY A 84 3.83 -0.36 -1.56
CA GLY A 84 3.99 -0.01 -0.16
C GLY A 84 3.09 1.17 0.22
N ILE A 85 3.05 1.48 1.50
CA ILE A 85 2.25 2.58 2.05
C ILE A 85 3.20 3.73 2.37
N TYR A 86 2.94 4.89 1.78
CA TYR A 86 3.68 6.11 2.07
C TYR A 86 3.40 6.56 3.49
N ILE A 87 4.46 6.89 4.24
CA ILE A 87 4.36 7.27 5.65
C ILE A 87 4.80 8.73 5.91
N GLY A 88 5.10 9.49 4.84
CA GLY A 88 5.66 10.83 4.94
C GLY A 88 7.18 10.88 4.69
N ASP A 89 7.71 12.09 4.50
CA ASP A 89 9.15 12.39 4.34
C ASP A 89 9.89 11.53 3.30
N GLY A 90 9.25 11.22 2.17
CA GLY A 90 9.87 10.38 1.15
C GLY A 90 10.09 8.93 1.60
N ARG A 91 9.36 8.45 2.63
CA ARG A 91 9.49 7.08 3.18
C ARG A 91 8.21 6.29 2.98
N PHE A 92 8.37 4.97 2.94
CA PHE A 92 7.26 4.03 2.83
C PHE A 92 7.53 2.76 3.64
N ILE A 93 6.47 2.15 4.13
CA ILE A 93 6.48 0.84 4.78
C ILE A 93 5.99 -0.23 3.80
N HIS A 94 6.65 -1.38 3.81
CA HIS A 94 6.29 -2.49 2.91
C HIS A 94 6.68 -3.85 3.50
N SER A 95 6.01 -4.89 3.01
CA SER A 95 6.53 -6.26 3.04
C SER A 95 7.34 -6.49 1.76
N PRO A 96 8.66 -6.75 1.84
CA PRO A 96 9.52 -6.74 0.65
C PRO A 96 9.49 -8.03 -0.18
N ARG A 97 9.29 -9.17 0.46
CA ARG A 97 9.16 -10.52 -0.14
C ARG A 97 8.78 -11.51 0.95
N ALA A 98 8.08 -12.58 0.58
CA ALA A 98 7.73 -13.65 1.52
C ALA A 98 8.96 -14.13 2.31
N GLY A 99 8.77 -14.37 3.61
CA GLY A 99 9.84 -14.77 4.53
C GLY A 99 10.81 -13.66 4.93
N ALA A 100 10.60 -12.40 4.52
CA ALA A 100 11.33 -11.25 5.04
C ALA A 100 10.46 -10.45 6.02
N SER A 101 11.11 -9.60 6.83
CA SER A 101 10.44 -8.73 7.77
C SER A 101 9.93 -7.45 7.12
N ILE A 102 8.78 -7.00 7.60
CA ILE A 102 8.20 -5.70 7.28
C ILE A 102 9.15 -4.59 7.73
N ARG A 103 9.39 -3.61 6.86
CA ARG A 103 10.38 -2.56 7.10
C ARG A 103 10.01 -1.25 6.43
N ILE A 104 10.74 -0.20 6.79
CA ILE A 104 10.63 1.13 6.21
C ILE A 104 11.82 1.37 5.29
N GLU A 105 11.57 1.91 4.11
CA GLU A 105 12.62 2.35 3.19
C GLU A 105 12.37 3.77 2.70
N SER A 106 13.45 4.46 2.32
CA SER A 106 13.37 5.76 1.67
C SER A 106 13.22 5.58 0.16
N MET A 107 12.27 6.29 -0.42
CA MET A 107 12.07 6.41 -1.87
C MET A 107 13.27 7.07 -2.55
N GLU A 108 14.10 7.82 -1.81
CA GLU A 108 15.29 8.50 -2.33
C GLU A 108 16.51 7.58 -2.48
N LYS A 109 16.45 6.35 -1.97
CA LYS A 109 17.48 5.36 -2.31
C LYS A 109 17.44 5.09 -3.81
N SER A 110 18.61 5.11 -4.47
CA SER A 110 18.73 4.93 -5.94
C SER A 110 17.97 3.71 -6.47
N TYR A 111 17.93 2.61 -5.70
CA TYR A 111 17.17 1.41 -6.05
C TYR A 111 15.68 1.69 -6.25
N TRP A 112 15.06 2.45 -5.34
CA TRP A 112 13.63 2.77 -5.34
C TRP A 112 13.31 3.92 -6.29
N GLN A 113 14.14 4.95 -6.35
CA GLN A 113 13.98 6.05 -7.32
C GLN A 113 13.89 5.51 -8.76
N LYS A 114 14.80 4.61 -9.16
CA LYS A 114 14.84 4.01 -10.51
C LYS A 114 13.64 3.11 -10.81
N ARG A 115 12.93 2.63 -9.78
CA ARG A 115 11.84 1.66 -9.94
C ARG A 115 10.47 2.27 -9.70
N PHE A 116 10.40 3.48 -9.14
CA PHE A 116 9.14 4.15 -8.88
C PHE A 116 8.36 4.32 -10.19
N ASN A 117 7.14 3.81 -10.23
CA ASN A 117 6.32 3.85 -11.45
C ASN A 117 4.87 4.25 -11.20
N GLY A 118 4.52 4.68 -9.98
CA GLY A 118 3.23 5.31 -9.72
C GLY A 118 2.94 5.58 -8.25
N ALA A 119 2.08 6.56 -8.00
CA ALA A 119 1.43 6.81 -6.72
C ALA A 119 -0.09 6.73 -6.88
N ARG A 120 -0.78 6.25 -5.86
CA ARG A 120 -2.24 6.17 -5.83
C ARG A 120 -2.83 6.57 -4.49
N ARG A 121 -4.03 7.14 -4.53
CA ARG A 121 -4.85 7.38 -3.36
C ARG A 121 -6.04 6.43 -3.37
N VAL A 122 -6.26 5.77 -2.23
CA VAL A 122 -7.51 5.03 -2.00
C VAL A 122 -8.57 6.05 -1.67
N GLU A 123 -9.59 6.15 -2.52
CA GLU A 123 -10.75 6.99 -2.21
C GLU A 123 -11.55 6.33 -1.08
N PRO A 124 -12.06 7.09 -0.11
CA PRO A 124 -12.97 6.55 0.89
C PRO A 124 -14.12 5.85 0.16
N ALA A 125 -14.55 4.69 0.66
CA ALA A 125 -15.75 4.06 0.14
C ALA A 125 -16.88 5.11 0.26
N ASN A 126 -17.46 5.49 -0.89
CA ASN A 126 -18.49 6.52 -0.98
C ASN A 126 -19.44 6.43 0.22
N SER A 127 -19.39 7.44 1.08
CA SER A 127 -20.42 7.68 2.10
C SER A 127 -21.67 8.20 1.39
N THR A 128 -22.33 7.35 0.59
CA THR A 128 -23.65 7.62 -0.02
C THR A 128 -24.77 7.33 0.99
N PHE A 129 -24.56 7.64 2.27
CA PHE A 129 -25.62 7.67 3.26
C PHE A 129 -25.50 9.00 4.00
N MET A 130 -26.61 9.74 4.09
CA MET A 130 -26.80 11.06 4.71
C MET A 130 -26.68 12.27 3.77
N ALA A 131 -27.45 12.26 2.68
CA ALA A 131 -28.05 13.47 2.12
C ALA A 131 -29.42 13.14 1.52
N SER A 132 -30.36 12.72 2.36
CA SER A 132 -31.79 12.76 2.06
C SER A 132 -32.51 13.08 3.35
N SER A 133 -32.45 14.37 3.69
CA SER A 133 -33.34 15.00 4.65
C SER A 133 -34.03 16.14 3.92
N THR A 134 -35.23 15.86 3.42
CA THR A 134 -36.39 16.77 3.34
C THR A 134 -37.61 15.91 3.20
#